data_AF-A0A954I4Z6-F1
#
_entry.id   AF-A0A954I4Z6-F1
#
_cell.length_a   1.000
_cell.length_b   1.000
_cell.length_c   1.000
_cell.angle_alpha   90.00
_cell.angle_beta   90.00
_cell.angle_gamma   90.00
#
_symmetry.space_group_name_H-M   'P 1'
#
loop_
_entity.id
_entity.type
_entity.pdbx_description
1 polymer ?
#
loop_
_entity_poly.entity_id
_entity_poly.type
_entity_poly.pdbx_seq_one_letter_code
_entity_poly.pdbx_strand_id
1 'polypeptide(L)'
;EKWTDSYGRRCLLARRLVERGVRFVQIFMEEQPWDSHADLAANHRGACLRTDQPVAALLRDLKERGLLDSTLVVWGGEFGRTPTTQKSANGYSGRDHNMQAFTSWLAGGGVKGGTSYGITDDFGHAAVENPVSVHDFHATILHLLGLNHQQLFFLRSGLEERLTGIEPPRVITEILR
;
A
#
# COMPACT_ATOMS: atom_id res chain seq x y z
N GLU A 1 -18.39 5.57 -15.95
CA GLU A 1 -18.14 7.03 -15.78
C GLU A 1 -16.75 7.37 -16.31
N LYS A 2 -16.52 8.58 -16.84
CA LYS A 2 -15.24 8.94 -17.51
C LYS A 2 -14.02 8.98 -16.58
N TRP A 3 -14.20 9.27 -15.28
CA TRP A 3 -13.11 9.49 -14.33
C TRP A 3 -12.35 8.22 -13.90
N THR A 4 -12.97 7.04 -13.98
CA THR A 4 -12.34 5.76 -13.62
C THR A 4 -11.67 5.10 -14.83
N ASP A 5 -11.84 5.62 -16.04
CA ASP A 5 -11.42 4.95 -17.28
C ASP A 5 -9.92 4.63 -17.29
N SER A 6 -9.06 5.61 -17.01
CA SER A 6 -7.61 5.41 -17.02
C SER A 6 -7.15 4.33 -16.02
N TYR A 7 -7.55 4.46 -14.76
CA TYR A 7 -7.14 3.52 -13.71
C TYR A 7 -7.83 2.15 -13.87
N GLY A 8 -9.09 2.12 -14.29
CA GLY A 8 -9.85 0.92 -14.61
C GLY A 8 -9.23 0.11 -15.75
N ARG A 9 -8.81 0.76 -16.83
CA ARG A 9 -8.08 0.09 -17.92
C ARG A 9 -6.76 -0.51 -17.45
N ARG A 10 -6.05 0.17 -16.54
CA ARG A 10 -4.82 -0.37 -15.93
C ARG A 10 -5.10 -1.59 -15.06
N CYS A 11 -6.16 -1.58 -14.25
CA CYS A 11 -6.60 -2.75 -13.49
C CYS A 11 -6.95 -3.94 -14.39
N LEU A 12 -7.68 -3.70 -15.50
CA LEU A 12 -8.00 -4.76 -16.47
C LEU A 12 -6.75 -5.32 -17.16
N LEU A 13 -5.79 -4.47 -17.51
CA LEU A 13 -4.51 -4.91 -18.05
C LEU A 13 -3.72 -5.71 -17.03
N ALA A 14 -3.64 -5.24 -15.78
CA ALA A 14 -2.96 -5.93 -14.70
C ALA A 14 -3.53 -7.34 -14.49
N ARG A 15 -4.85 -7.48 -14.44
CA ARG A 15 -5.51 -8.78 -14.38
C ARG A 15 -5.11 -9.69 -15.54
N ARG A 16 -5.09 -9.17 -16.77
CA ARG A 16 -4.66 -9.92 -17.97
C ARG A 16 -3.18 -10.29 -17.99
N LEU A 17 -2.33 -9.51 -17.31
CA LEU A 17 -0.91 -9.82 -17.14
C LEU A 17 -0.74 -10.95 -16.12
N VAL A 18 -1.47 -10.89 -15.00
CA VAL A 18 -1.50 -11.97 -13.99
C VAL A 18 -1.98 -13.28 -14.60
N GLU A 19 -3.07 -13.26 -15.39
CA GLU A 19 -3.56 -14.43 -16.14
C GLU A 19 -2.50 -15.07 -17.06
N ARG A 20 -1.55 -14.27 -17.57
CA ARG A 20 -0.47 -14.71 -18.45
C ARG A 20 0.82 -15.06 -17.69
N GLY A 21 0.77 -15.12 -16.36
CA GLY A 21 1.90 -15.52 -15.52
C GLY A 21 2.93 -14.41 -15.27
N VAL A 22 2.59 -13.14 -15.49
CA VAL A 22 3.46 -12.04 -15.09
C VAL A 22 3.53 -11.97 -13.57
N ARG A 23 4.75 -12.04 -13.03
CA ARG A 23 5.02 -12.25 -11.60
C ARG A 23 4.92 -10.99 -10.74
N PHE A 24 5.03 -9.82 -11.35
CA PHE A 24 4.99 -8.54 -10.65
C PHE A 24 4.35 -7.49 -11.56
N VAL A 25 3.33 -6.80 -11.07
CA VAL A 25 2.61 -5.76 -11.80
C VAL A 25 2.42 -4.57 -10.87
N GLN A 26 2.80 -3.38 -11.33
CA GLN A 26 2.59 -2.14 -10.59
C GLN A 26 1.56 -1.28 -11.30
N ILE A 27 0.61 -0.75 -10.53
CA ILE A 27 -0.48 0.09 -11.04
C ILE A 27 -0.38 1.45 -10.35
N PHE A 28 -0.15 2.49 -11.14
CA PHE A 28 -0.15 3.87 -10.65
C PHE A 28 -1.38 4.62 -11.12
N MET A 29 -1.73 5.67 -10.38
CA MET A 29 -2.59 6.73 -10.88
C MET A 29 -1.85 7.58 -11.92
N GLU A 30 -2.57 8.31 -12.76
CA GLU A 30 -1.94 9.40 -13.51
C GLU A 30 -1.56 10.50 -12.53
N GLU A 31 -0.33 11.01 -12.68
CA GLU A 31 0.26 12.01 -11.80
C GLU A 31 0.41 11.51 -10.34
N GLN A 32 0.58 12.43 -9.40
CA GLN A 32 0.69 12.14 -7.96
C GLN A 32 -0.44 12.83 -7.18
N PRO A 33 -1.72 12.49 -7.45
CA PRO A 33 -2.87 13.20 -6.85
C PRO A 33 -3.03 12.95 -5.34
N TRP A 34 -2.23 12.06 -4.78
CA TRP A 34 -2.18 11.74 -3.35
C TRP A 34 -1.20 12.63 -2.57
N ASP A 35 -0.18 13.21 -3.22
CA ASP A 35 0.76 14.13 -2.58
C ASP A 35 0.26 15.59 -2.65
N SER A 36 -0.93 15.79 -2.10
CA SER A 36 -1.54 17.11 -2.03
C SER A 36 -1.15 17.81 -0.72
N HIS A 37 -0.80 19.09 -0.83
CA HIS A 37 -0.54 20.00 0.31
C HIS A 37 -1.57 21.14 0.42
N ALA A 38 -2.61 21.13 -0.42
CA ALA A 38 -3.75 22.04 -0.37
C ALA A 38 -4.99 21.31 -0.90
N ASP A 39 -6.19 21.86 -0.64
CA ASP A 39 -7.48 21.37 -1.14
C ASP A 39 -7.69 19.85 -0.96
N LEU A 40 -7.18 19.31 0.16
CA LEU A 40 -7.07 17.87 0.40
C LEU A 40 -8.40 17.14 0.28
N ALA A 41 -9.48 17.76 0.74
CA ALA A 41 -10.82 17.18 0.64
C ALA A 41 -11.23 16.94 -0.81
N ALA A 42 -11.00 17.91 -1.70
CA ALA A 42 -11.32 17.76 -3.12
C ALA A 42 -10.35 16.80 -3.81
N ASN A 43 -9.05 16.96 -3.58
CA ASN A 43 -8.00 16.17 -4.22
C ASN A 43 -8.08 14.68 -3.84
N HIS A 44 -8.15 14.35 -2.54
CA HIS A 44 -8.23 12.97 -2.08
C HIS A 44 -9.58 12.34 -2.43
N ARG A 45 -10.70 13.08 -2.35
CA ARG A 45 -12.00 12.57 -2.80
C ARG A 45 -11.97 12.23 -4.29
N GLY A 46 -11.38 13.11 -5.11
CA GLY A 46 -11.16 12.85 -6.53
C GLY A 46 -10.30 11.61 -6.76
N ALA A 47 -9.21 11.45 -6.01
CA ALA A 47 -8.34 10.29 -6.12
C ALA A 47 -9.07 8.98 -5.75
N CYS A 48 -9.81 8.98 -4.64
CA CYS A 48 -10.60 7.82 -4.20
C CYS A 48 -11.66 7.44 -5.24
N LEU A 49 -12.40 8.40 -5.81
CA LEU A 49 -13.44 8.13 -6.80
C LEU A 49 -12.89 7.53 -8.10
N ARG A 50 -11.62 7.81 -8.43
CA ARG A 50 -10.94 7.23 -9.60
C ARG A 50 -10.45 5.80 -9.36
N THR A 51 -10.18 5.39 -8.12
CA THR A 51 -9.53 4.11 -7.79
C THR A 51 -10.44 3.09 -7.12
N ASP A 52 -11.41 3.52 -6.32
CA ASP A 52 -12.25 2.65 -5.49
C ASP A 52 -12.94 1.53 -6.30
N GLN A 53 -13.75 1.92 -7.30
CA GLN A 53 -14.44 0.93 -8.15
C GLN A 53 -13.48 0.04 -8.96
N PRO A 54 -12.45 0.57 -9.65
CA PRO A 54 -11.46 -0.27 -10.33
C PRO A 54 -10.73 -1.29 -9.46
N VAL A 55 -10.30 -0.90 -8.25
CA VAL A 55 -9.62 -1.80 -7.33
C VAL A 55 -10.57 -2.89 -6.86
N ALA A 56 -11.80 -2.52 -6.50
CA ALA A 56 -12.83 -3.49 -6.14
C ALA A 56 -13.12 -4.47 -7.29
N ALA A 57 -13.16 -3.99 -8.54
CA ALA A 57 -13.32 -4.84 -9.72
C ALA A 57 -12.12 -5.76 -9.96
N LEU A 58 -10.88 -5.28 -9.78
CA LEU A 58 -9.67 -6.11 -9.89
C LEU A 58 -9.69 -7.27 -8.90
N LEU A 59 -10.00 -7.00 -7.63
CA LEU A 59 -10.08 -8.04 -6.60
C LEU A 59 -11.17 -9.08 -6.93
N ARG A 60 -12.32 -8.62 -7.43
CA ARG A 60 -13.42 -9.48 -7.86
C ARG A 60 -13.04 -10.35 -9.05
N ASP A 61 -12.45 -9.76 -10.09
CA ASP A 61 -11.98 -10.47 -11.27
C ASP A 61 -10.94 -11.54 -10.90
N LEU A 62 -9.97 -11.21 -10.05
CA LEU A 62 -8.96 -12.17 -9.59
C LEU A 62 -9.61 -13.31 -8.81
N LYS A 63 -10.59 -13.03 -7.95
CA LYS A 63 -11.31 -14.04 -7.18
C LYS A 63 -12.14 -14.96 -8.08
N GLU A 64 -12.95 -14.39 -8.98
CA GLU A 64 -13.82 -15.14 -9.90
C GLU A 64 -13.01 -16.06 -10.83
N ARG A 65 -11.75 -15.72 -11.09
CA ARG A 65 -10.84 -16.50 -11.93
C ARG A 65 -9.97 -17.49 -11.15
N GLY A 66 -10.16 -17.59 -9.83
CA GLY A 66 -9.34 -18.44 -8.97
C GLY A 66 -7.88 -17.99 -8.83
N LEU A 67 -7.57 -16.74 -9.18
CA LEU A 67 -6.21 -16.18 -9.16
C LEU A 67 -5.88 -15.43 -7.86
N LEU A 68 -6.88 -15.03 -7.08
CA LEU A 68 -6.66 -14.23 -5.87
C LEU A 68 -5.87 -15.01 -4.80
N ASP A 69 -6.10 -16.32 -4.66
CA ASP A 69 -5.36 -17.11 -3.66
C ASP A 69 -3.87 -17.28 -4.03
N SER A 70 -3.51 -17.16 -5.31
CA SER A 70 -2.12 -17.21 -5.79
C SER A 70 -1.51 -15.84 -6.10
N THR A 71 -2.25 -14.75 -5.87
CA THR A 71 -1.81 -13.38 -6.19
C THR A 71 -1.90 -12.52 -4.94
N LEU A 72 -0.76 -12.01 -4.47
CA LEU A 72 -0.73 -11.00 -3.42
C LEU A 72 -1.00 -9.61 -4.03
N VAL A 73 -2.09 -8.99 -3.63
CA VAL A 73 -2.41 -7.59 -3.94
C VAL A 73 -1.96 -6.72 -2.78
N VAL A 74 -1.07 -5.78 -3.06
CA VAL A 74 -0.58 -4.78 -2.11
C VAL A 74 -1.14 -3.43 -2.54
N TRP A 75 -1.83 -2.74 -1.64
CA TRP A 75 -2.35 -1.39 -1.87
C TRP A 75 -1.93 -0.47 -0.74
N GLY A 76 -1.49 0.72 -1.10
CA GLY A 76 -1.05 1.72 -0.15
C GLY A 76 -0.33 2.86 -0.86
N GLY A 77 0.29 3.70 -0.04
CA GLY A 77 1.18 4.78 -0.47
C GLY A 77 2.43 4.82 0.40
N GLU A 78 3.21 5.88 0.26
CA GLU A 78 4.50 6.03 0.95
C GLU A 78 4.35 6.62 2.36
N PHE A 79 3.29 7.38 2.58
CA PHE A 79 3.04 8.13 3.82
C PHE A 79 1.57 8.55 3.94
N GLY A 80 1.18 8.96 5.14
CA GLY A 80 -0.14 9.54 5.42
C GLY A 80 -0.15 11.06 5.32
N ARG A 81 -1.24 11.69 5.79
CA ARG A 81 -1.33 13.14 6.03
C ARG A 81 -1.49 13.40 7.52
N THR A 82 -0.82 14.44 8.02
CA THR A 82 -0.92 14.81 9.44
C THR A 82 -2.35 15.14 9.83
N PRO A 83 -2.80 14.88 11.06
CA PRO A 83 -4.13 15.32 11.48
C PRO A 83 -4.22 16.84 11.70
N THR A 84 -3.07 17.50 11.82
CA THR A 84 -2.92 18.94 11.98
C THR A 84 -2.70 19.63 10.64
N THR A 85 -3.10 20.90 10.56
CA THR A 85 -2.87 21.74 9.38
C THR A 85 -1.63 22.61 9.55
N GLN A 86 -0.82 22.73 8.50
CA GLN A 86 0.20 23.77 8.42
C GLN A 86 -0.45 25.06 7.95
N LYS A 87 -0.51 26.08 8.81
CA LYS A 87 -0.97 27.41 8.42
C LYS A 87 0.13 28.07 7.58
N SER A 88 -0.05 28.11 6.26
CA SER A 88 0.83 28.89 5.40
C SER A 88 0.62 30.38 5.63
N ALA A 89 1.69 31.17 5.59
CA ALA A 89 1.63 32.64 5.64
C ALA A 89 0.72 33.23 4.54
N ASN A 90 0.47 32.45 3.47
CA ASN A 90 -0.31 32.85 2.31
C ASN A 90 -1.79 32.41 2.38
N GLY A 91 -2.28 31.95 3.53
CA GLY A 91 -3.68 31.55 3.72
C GLY A 91 -4.05 30.14 3.24
N TYR A 92 -3.10 29.37 2.72
CA TYR A 92 -3.30 27.95 2.39
C TYR A 92 -3.44 27.10 3.65
N SER A 93 -4.45 26.22 3.68
CA SER A 93 -4.72 25.26 4.75
C SER A 93 -4.48 23.83 4.26
N GLY A 94 -3.22 23.42 4.34
CA GLY A 94 -2.73 22.07 3.98
C GLY A 94 -2.47 21.17 5.17
N ARG A 95 -2.10 19.92 4.91
CA ARG A 95 -1.55 18.97 5.89
C ARG A 95 -0.18 18.51 5.38
N ASP A 96 0.73 18.23 6.32
CA ASP A 96 2.05 17.72 6.00
C ASP A 96 2.03 16.20 5.82
N HIS A 97 3.18 15.63 5.49
CA HIS A 97 3.42 14.21 5.42
C HIS A 97 3.38 13.59 6.82
N ASN A 98 2.60 12.53 6.99
CA ASN A 98 2.59 11.74 8.22
C ASN A 98 3.38 10.44 8.03
N MET A 99 4.63 10.45 8.50
CA MET A 99 5.46 9.24 8.58
C MET A 99 5.20 8.39 9.83
N GLN A 100 4.48 8.93 10.82
CA GLN A 100 4.24 8.26 12.10
C GLN A 100 3.03 7.32 12.05
N ALA A 101 2.07 7.56 11.16
CA ALA A 101 0.95 6.68 10.92
C ALA A 101 0.34 6.85 9.53
N PHE A 102 0.04 5.72 8.89
CA PHE A 102 -0.76 5.64 7.67
C PHE A 102 -1.29 4.21 7.48
N THR A 103 -2.21 4.04 6.53
CA THR A 103 -2.85 2.76 6.26
C THR A 103 -2.38 2.19 4.93
N SER A 104 -2.06 0.90 4.93
CA SER A 104 -1.91 0.07 3.74
C SER A 104 -2.69 -1.23 3.98
N TRP A 105 -3.07 -1.94 2.91
CA TRP A 105 -3.73 -3.23 3.03
C TRP A 105 -3.20 -4.25 2.04
N LEU A 106 -3.40 -5.52 2.39
CA LEU A 106 -3.04 -6.68 1.60
C LEU A 106 -4.28 -7.53 1.31
N ALA A 107 -4.33 -8.18 0.15
CA ALA A 107 -5.38 -9.15 -0.18
C ALA A 107 -4.84 -10.31 -1.02
N GLY A 108 -5.43 -11.49 -0.86
CA GLY A 108 -5.00 -12.68 -1.60
C GLY A 108 -3.65 -13.24 -1.12
N GLY A 109 -3.08 -14.18 -1.88
CA GLY A 109 -1.70 -14.66 -1.67
C GLY A 109 -1.37 -15.19 -0.28
N GLY A 110 -2.34 -15.73 0.47
CA GLY A 110 -2.13 -16.22 1.85
C GLY A 110 -2.51 -15.25 2.97
N VAL A 111 -3.03 -14.06 2.65
CA VAL A 111 -3.47 -13.07 3.65
C VAL A 111 -4.83 -13.47 4.26
N LYS A 112 -4.94 -13.32 5.59
CA LYS A 112 -6.16 -13.51 6.36
C LYS A 112 -7.11 -12.32 6.17
N GLY A 113 -8.17 -12.52 5.39
CA GLY A 113 -9.18 -11.49 5.14
C GLY A 113 -9.96 -11.08 6.40
N GLY A 114 -10.50 -9.86 6.40
CA GLY A 114 -11.28 -9.33 7.52
C GLY A 114 -10.44 -8.97 8.76
N THR A 115 -9.13 -8.83 8.59
CA THR A 115 -8.20 -8.48 9.68
C THR A 115 -7.85 -7.00 9.61
N SER A 116 -7.99 -6.31 10.74
CA SER A 116 -7.38 -5.00 10.98
C SER A 116 -6.23 -5.20 11.97
N TYR A 117 -5.08 -4.59 11.71
CA TYR A 117 -3.88 -4.75 12.55
C TYR A 117 -3.21 -3.41 12.78
N GLY A 118 -3.01 -3.08 14.04
CA GLY A 118 -2.50 -1.79 14.50
C GLY A 118 -3.60 -0.75 14.72
N ILE A 119 -3.35 0.19 15.64
CA ILE A 119 -4.26 1.29 15.98
C ILE A 119 -3.44 2.57 16.13
N THR A 120 -3.98 3.69 15.63
CA THR A 120 -3.41 5.03 15.85
C THR A 120 -3.90 5.63 17.16
N ASP A 121 -3.21 6.64 17.66
CA ASP A 121 -3.79 7.50 18.70
C ASP A 121 -5.13 8.12 18.27
N ASP A 122 -5.85 8.69 19.23
CA ASP A 122 -7.17 9.30 19.04
C ASP A 122 -7.18 10.43 18.00
N PHE A 123 -6.02 11.01 17.70
CA PHE A 123 -5.87 12.07 16.72
C PHE A 123 -5.45 11.54 15.35
N GLY A 124 -5.06 10.28 15.22
CA GLY A 124 -4.49 9.71 13.99
C GLY A 124 -3.08 10.20 13.70
N HIS A 125 -2.33 10.64 14.72
CA HIS A 125 -0.97 11.16 14.56
C HIS A 125 0.06 10.05 14.47
N ALA A 126 0.09 9.13 15.43
CA ALA A 126 1.05 8.03 15.51
C ALA A 126 0.37 6.67 15.71
N ALA A 127 1.01 5.60 15.22
CA ALA A 127 0.62 4.23 15.54
C ALA A 127 1.03 3.89 16.99
N VAL A 128 0.06 3.53 17.83
CA VAL A 128 0.27 3.32 19.28
C VAL A 128 0.05 1.87 19.72
N GLU A 129 -0.78 1.10 19.00
CA GLU A 129 -0.97 -0.32 19.24
C GLU A 129 -0.42 -1.12 18.05
N ASN A 130 0.33 -2.19 18.32
CA ASN A 130 0.91 -3.09 17.33
C ASN A 130 1.54 -2.36 16.11
N PRO A 131 2.45 -1.40 16.33
CA PRO A 131 3.05 -0.65 15.24
C PRO A 131 3.76 -1.60 14.27
N VAL A 132 3.67 -1.26 12.99
CA VAL A 132 4.29 -1.98 11.88
C VAL A 132 5.28 -1.04 11.22
N SER A 133 6.56 -1.40 11.26
CA SER A 133 7.56 -0.67 10.51
C SER A 133 7.49 -1.00 9.02
N VAL A 134 8.07 -0.15 8.18
CA VAL A 134 8.23 -0.43 6.74
C VAL A 134 9.05 -1.72 6.52
N HIS A 135 9.99 -2.03 7.43
CA HIS A 135 10.77 -3.26 7.36
C HIS A 135 9.93 -4.51 7.68
N ASP A 136 9.06 -4.45 8.69
CA ASP A 136 8.13 -5.54 9.03
C ASP A 136 7.14 -5.78 7.88
N PHE A 137 6.64 -4.70 7.27
CA PHE A 137 5.72 -4.78 6.14
C PHE A 137 6.37 -5.49 4.94
N HIS A 138 7.59 -5.10 4.57
CA HIS A 138 8.32 -5.75 3.48
C HIS A 138 8.75 -7.18 3.83
N ALA A 139 9.16 -7.47 5.06
CA ALA A 139 9.46 -8.82 5.51
C ALA A 139 8.23 -9.73 5.36
N THR A 140 7.05 -9.22 5.72
CA THR A 140 5.78 -9.94 5.58
C THR A 140 5.40 -10.18 4.12
N ILE A 141 5.56 -9.18 3.24
CA ILE A 141 5.35 -9.35 1.80
C ILE A 141 6.31 -10.41 1.22
N LEU A 142 7.60 -10.34 1.54
CA LEU A 142 8.58 -11.31 1.05
C LEU A 142 8.28 -12.72 1.56
N HIS A 143 7.86 -12.87 2.81
CA HIS A 143 7.40 -14.13 3.36
C HIS A 143 6.20 -14.71 2.58
N LEU A 144 5.19 -13.90 2.29
CA LEU A 144 4.02 -14.30 1.48
C LEU A 144 4.39 -14.69 0.03
N LEU A 145 5.47 -14.11 -0.50
CA LEU A 145 6.04 -14.49 -1.80
C LEU A 145 6.92 -15.75 -1.75
N GLY A 146 7.08 -16.38 -0.58
CA GLY A 146 7.92 -17.56 -0.37
C GLY A 146 9.42 -17.26 -0.37
N LEU A 147 9.81 -16.01 -0.10
CA LEU A 147 11.20 -15.57 -0.09
C LEU A 147 11.72 -15.41 1.34
N ASN A 148 12.95 -15.86 1.59
CA ASN A 148 13.65 -15.54 2.83
C ASN A 148 14.26 -14.13 2.71
N HIS A 149 13.64 -13.15 3.37
CA HIS A 149 14.07 -11.75 3.30
C HIS A 149 15.51 -11.52 3.81
N GLN A 150 16.04 -12.39 4.68
CA GLN A 150 17.42 -12.29 5.17
C GLN A 150 18.46 -12.71 4.12
N GLN A 151 18.06 -13.53 3.15
CA GLN A 151 18.92 -13.99 2.06
C GLN A 151 18.78 -13.12 0.80
N LEU A 152 17.81 -12.20 0.77
CA LEU A 152 17.62 -11.26 -0.33
C LEU A 152 18.36 -9.96 -0.04
N PHE A 153 19.63 -9.93 -0.43
CA PHE A 153 20.50 -8.76 -0.28
C PHE A 153 21.28 -8.45 -1.54
N PHE A 154 21.80 -7.23 -1.63
CA PHE A 154 22.83 -6.86 -2.59
C PHE A 154 24.07 -6.36 -1.84
N LEU A 155 25.25 -6.69 -2.36
CA LEU A 155 26.50 -6.19 -1.79
C LEU A 155 26.70 -4.73 -2.19
N ARG A 156 26.68 -3.83 -1.20
CA ARG A 156 27.01 -2.41 -1.38
C ARG A 156 28.01 -1.97 -0.33
N SER A 157 29.15 -1.43 -0.76
CA SER A 157 30.19 -0.92 0.15
C SER A 157 30.66 -1.94 1.21
N GLY A 158 30.67 -3.23 0.87
CA GLY A 158 31.04 -4.31 1.79
C GLY A 158 29.95 -4.75 2.77
N LEU A 159 28.74 -4.20 2.65
CA LEU A 159 27.58 -4.58 3.45
C LEU A 159 26.57 -5.36 2.63
N GLU A 160 25.93 -6.35 3.27
CA GLU A 160 24.74 -7.00 2.75
C GLU A 160 23.53 -6.09 2.95
N GLU A 161 23.25 -5.21 1.99
CA GLU A 161 22.13 -4.30 2.07
C GLU A 161 20.83 -5.05 1.73
N ARG A 162 19.85 -4.96 2.64
CA ARG A 162 18.57 -5.66 2.57
C ARG A 162 17.44 -4.65 2.53
N LEU A 163 16.37 -4.98 1.80
CA LEU A 163 15.13 -4.18 1.79
C LEU A 163 14.52 -4.05 3.20
N THR A 164 14.70 -5.07 4.03
CA THR A 164 14.21 -5.08 5.40
C THR A 164 15.17 -4.45 6.41
N GLY A 165 16.19 -3.71 5.94
CA GLY A 165 17.13 -3.02 6.79
C GLY A 165 18.10 -3.95 7.54
N ILE A 166 18.83 -3.36 8.48
CA ILE A 166 19.79 -4.04 9.35
C ILE A 166 19.15 -4.56 10.64
N GLU A 167 18.14 -3.84 11.16
CA GLU A 167 17.40 -4.25 12.34
C GLU A 167 16.52 -5.46 12.01
N PRO A 168 16.44 -6.48 12.88
CA PRO A 168 15.61 -7.66 12.61
C PRO A 168 14.13 -7.26 12.47
N PRO A 169 13.53 -7.34 11.26
CA PRO A 169 12.10 -7.15 11.12
C PRO A 169 11.37 -8.39 11.65
N ARG A 170 10.10 -8.23 12.01
CA ARG A 170 9.19 -9.35 12.24
C ARG A 170 8.28 -9.56 11.03
N VAL A 171 7.96 -10.81 10.77
CA VAL A 171 6.80 -11.16 9.93
C VAL A 171 5.55 -11.03 10.79
N ILE A 172 4.54 -10.31 10.28
CA ILE A 172 3.27 -10.11 10.98
C ILE A 172 2.42 -11.36 10.77
N THR A 173 2.60 -12.36 11.63
CA THR A 173 1.94 -13.67 11.48
C THR A 173 0.44 -13.60 11.73
N GLU A 174 -0.02 -12.59 12.46
CA GLU A 174 -1.43 -12.39 12.83
C GLU A 174 -2.34 -12.09 11.64
N ILE A 175 -1.76 -11.62 10.52
CA ILE A 175 -2.49 -11.32 9.28
C ILE A 175 -2.36 -12.41 8.21
N LEU A 176 -1.74 -13.55 8.54
CA LEU A 176 -1.55 -14.68 7.61
C LEU A 176 -2.62 -15.77 7.85
N ARG A 177 -2.93 -16.56 6.81
CA ARG A 177 -3.82 -17.73 6.89
C ARG A 177 -3.13 -18.98 7.43
#